data_AF-A0A484NBU7-F1
#
_entry.id   AF-A0A484NBU7-F1
#
_cell.length_a   1.000
_cell.length_b   1.000
_cell.length_c   1.000
_cell.angle_alpha   90.00
_cell.angle_beta   90.00
_cell.angle_gamma   90.00
#
_symmetry.space_group_name_H-M   'P 1'
#
loop_
_entity.id
_entity.type
_entity.pdbx_description
1 polymer ?
#
loop_
_entity_poly.entity_id
_entity_poly.type
_entity_poly.pdbx_seq_one_letter_code
_entity_poly.pdbx_strand_id
1 'polypeptide(L)'
;MWQVKAPVIVVGCMLDMRDDQQAISLEQVMLPIMQQFREIETCIECSAYKLIQVSEVFYYGQKTVLHPTAPLFDQEAQTLRPRCVRALKRIFILCDHDRDGALNDFG
;
A
#
# COMPACT_ATOMS: atom_id res chain seq x y z
N MET A 1 9.67 -6.59 27.14
CA MET A 1 10.02 -7.20 25.84
C MET A 1 9.74 -6.15 24.78
N TRP A 2 10.75 -5.64 24.07
CA TRP A 2 10.53 -4.62 23.04
C TRP A 2 10.01 -5.32 21.79
N GLN A 3 8.77 -5.02 21.39
CA GLN A 3 8.17 -5.55 20.18
C GLN A 3 8.52 -4.59 19.04
N VAL A 4 9.30 -5.05 18.07
CA VAL A 4 9.62 -4.26 16.87
C VAL A 4 8.37 -4.19 16.01
N LYS A 5 7.86 -2.97 15.79
CA LYS A 5 6.79 -2.71 14.82
C LYS A 5 7.44 -2.24 13.52
N ALA A 6 7.49 -3.12 12.53
CA ALA A 6 8.03 -2.83 11.20
C ALA A 6 7.01 -3.23 10.14
N PRO A 7 6.98 -2.55 8.98
CA PRO A 7 6.15 -2.97 7.86
C PRO A 7 6.65 -4.30 7.29
N VAL A 8 5.72 -5.08 6.76
CA VAL A 8 5.94 -6.39 6.15
C VAL A 8 5.45 -6.35 4.71
N ILE A 9 6.20 -6.97 3.80
CA ILE A 9 5.73 -7.30 2.46
C ILE A 9 5.76 -8.83 2.32
N VAL A 10 4.75 -9.40 1.68
CA VAL A 10 4.71 -10.85 1.40
C VAL A 10 5.06 -11.08 -0.06
N VAL A 11 6.01 -11.98 -0.32
CA VAL A 11 6.49 -12.27 -1.67
C VAL A 11 6.27 -13.75 -1.98
N GLY A 12 5.37 -14.03 -2.92
CA GLY A 12 5.21 -15.36 -3.52
C GLY A 12 6.23 -15.55 -4.63
N CYS A 13 7.22 -16.43 -4.44
CA CYS A 13 8.24 -16.70 -5.45
C CYS A 13 7.86 -17.94 -6.28
N MET A 14 8.58 -18.16 -7.38
CA MET A 14 8.35 -19.25 -8.36
C MET A 14 7.10 -19.05 -9.22
N LEU A 15 6.78 -17.80 -9.57
CA LEU A 15 5.70 -17.48 -10.50
C LEU A 15 5.82 -18.22 -11.84
N ASP A 16 7.04 -18.56 -12.25
CA ASP A 16 7.33 -19.33 -13.46
C ASP A 16 6.90 -20.81 -13.41
N MET A 17 6.56 -21.32 -12.22
CA MET A 17 6.05 -22.69 -12.02
C MET A 17 4.52 -22.74 -11.97
N ARG A 18 3.84 -21.60 -12.08
CA ARG A 18 2.38 -21.51 -11.99
C ARG A 18 1.73 -22.06 -13.25
N ASP A 19 0.70 -22.88 -13.06
CA ASP A 19 -0.16 -23.32 -14.15
C ASP A 19 -1.27 -22.28 -14.42
N ASP A 20 -1.29 -21.73 -15.64
CA ASP A 20 -2.26 -20.73 -16.07
C ASP A 20 -3.72 -21.24 -15.99
N GLN A 21 -3.93 -22.56 -16.05
CA GLN A 21 -5.27 -23.16 -15.97
C GLN A 21 -5.85 -23.19 -14.54
N GLN A 22 -5.03 -22.95 -13.51
CA GLN A 22 -5.43 -22.98 -12.10
C GLN A 22 -5.04 -21.70 -11.34
N ALA A 23 -4.84 -20.59 -12.05
CA ALA A 23 -4.40 -19.34 -11.43
C ALA A 23 -5.48 -18.73 -10.51
N ILE A 24 -5.43 -19.05 -9.21
CA ILE A 24 -6.18 -18.34 -8.16
C ILE A 24 -5.52 -16.98 -7.94
N SER A 25 -6.27 -15.87 -8.02
CA SER A 25 -5.72 -14.53 -7.80
C SER A 25 -4.98 -14.41 -6.45
N LEU A 26 -3.76 -13.89 -6.47
CA LEU A 26 -2.96 -13.62 -5.28
C LEU A 26 -3.74 -12.77 -4.28
N GLU A 27 -4.42 -11.73 -4.77
CA GLU A 27 -5.21 -10.82 -3.96
C GLU A 27 -6.30 -11.58 -3.19
N GLN A 28 -6.95 -12.53 -3.84
CA GLN A 28 -8.04 -13.31 -3.23
C GLN A 28 -7.53 -14.23 -2.11
N VAL A 29 -6.32 -14.77 -2.25
CA VAL A 29 -5.67 -15.59 -1.21
C VAL A 29 -5.15 -14.73 -0.06
N MET A 30 -4.58 -13.57 -0.38
CA MET A 30 -3.89 -12.72 0.57
C MET A 30 -4.83 -11.81 1.37
N LEU A 31 -5.99 -11.44 0.82
CA LEU A 31 -6.96 -10.55 1.47
C LEU A 31 -7.26 -10.92 2.93
N PRO A 32 -7.64 -12.16 3.28
CA PRO A 32 -7.91 -12.53 4.68
C PRO A 32 -6.64 -12.45 5.57
N ILE A 33 -5.46 -12.76 5.01
CA ILE A 33 -4.19 -12.69 5.73
C ILE A 33 -3.83 -11.23 6.02
N MET A 34 -4.00 -10.33 5.05
CA MET A 34 -3.76 -8.89 5.23
C MET A 34 -4.75 -8.25 6.20
N GLN A 35 -5.99 -8.75 6.27
CA GLN A 35 -6.96 -8.32 7.28
C GLN A 35 -6.55 -8.76 8.70
N GLN A 36 -5.93 -9.94 8.83
CA GLN A 36 -5.45 -10.47 10.10
C GLN A 36 -4.13 -9.81 10.56
N PHE A 37 -3.19 -9.59 9.64
CA PHE A 37 -1.86 -9.06 9.91
C PHE A 37 -1.70 -7.68 9.27
N ARG A 38 -2.01 -6.64 10.05
CA ARG A 38 -2.06 -5.24 9.58
C ARG A 38 -0.68 -4.66 9.27
N GLU A 39 0.38 -5.32 9.70
CA GLU A 39 1.75 -4.98 9.32
C GLU A 39 2.06 -5.32 7.85
N ILE A 40 1.24 -6.15 7.20
CA ILE A 40 1.41 -6.48 5.78
C ILE A 40 0.89 -5.32 4.92
N GLU A 41 1.82 -4.55 4.36
CA GLU A 41 1.52 -3.40 3.50
C GLU A 41 1.14 -3.81 2.07
N THR A 42 1.75 -4.88 1.55
CA THR A 42 1.45 -5.38 0.19
C THR A 42 1.88 -6.84 0.01
N CYS A 43 1.33 -7.48 -1.02
CA CYS A 43 1.73 -8.80 -1.50
C CYS A 43 2.16 -8.72 -2.98
N ILE A 44 3.24 -9.43 -3.33
CA ILE A 44 3.84 -9.42 -4.67
C ILE A 44 4.11 -10.87 -5.08
N GLU A 45 3.86 -11.20 -6.34
CA GLU A 45 4.35 -12.43 -6.95
C GLU A 45 5.61 -12.13 -7.77
N CYS A 46 6.59 -13.04 -7.77
CA CYS A 46 7.80 -12.88 -8.54
C CYS A 46 8.35 -14.23 -9.03
N SER A 47 9.23 -14.18 -10.02
CA SER A 47 10.10 -15.30 -10.36
C SER A 47 11.54 -14.84 -10.26
N ALA A 48 12.27 -15.31 -9.24
CA ALA A 48 13.70 -15.08 -9.15
C ALA A 48 14.47 -15.75 -10.31
N TYR A 49 13.96 -16.88 -10.83
CA TYR A 49 14.59 -17.62 -11.92
C TYR A 49 14.45 -16.91 -13.27
N LYS A 50 13.23 -16.44 -13.60
CA LYS A 50 12.94 -15.70 -14.83
C LYS A 50 13.15 -14.19 -14.70
N LEU A 51 13.57 -13.71 -13.53
CA LEU A 51 13.73 -12.29 -13.19
C LEU A 51 12.43 -11.47 -13.36
N ILE A 52 11.28 -12.08 -13.10
CA ILE A 52 9.96 -11.42 -13.17
C ILE A 52 9.70 -10.71 -11.84
N GLN A 53 9.38 -9.41 -11.89
CA GLN A 53 9.00 -8.56 -10.74
C GLN A 53 10.02 -8.51 -9.58
N VAL A 54 11.25 -8.97 -9.79
CA VAL A 54 12.32 -8.93 -8.77
C VAL A 54 12.61 -7.49 -8.34
N SER A 55 12.66 -6.54 -9.26
CA SER A 55 12.86 -5.11 -8.94
C SER A 55 11.72 -4.53 -8.11
N GLU A 56 10.48 -5.00 -8.31
CA GLU A 56 9.32 -4.52 -7.53
C GLU A 56 9.43 -4.96 -6.08
N VAL A 57 9.91 -6.17 -5.81
CA VAL A 57 10.15 -6.66 -4.43
C VAL A 57 11.07 -5.70 -3.67
N PHE A 58 12.18 -5.29 -4.28
CA PHE A 58 13.11 -4.34 -3.64
C PHE A 58 12.51 -2.94 -3.52
N TYR A 59 11.81 -2.48 -4.55
CA TYR A 59 11.14 -1.18 -4.52
C TYR A 59 10.13 -1.09 -3.38
N TYR A 60 9.24 -2.08 -3.23
CA TYR A 60 8.25 -2.09 -2.16
C TYR A 60 8.88 -2.30 -0.78
N GLY A 61 9.97 -3.06 -0.69
CA GLY A 61 10.75 -3.18 0.54
C GLY A 61 11.28 -1.82 1.02
N GLN A 62 11.72 -0.97 0.10
CA GLN A 62 12.16 0.39 0.43
C GLN A 62 10.97 1.34 0.66
N LYS A 63 9.96 1.30 -0.21
CA LYS A 63 8.77 2.18 -0.16
C LYS A 63 8.08 2.11 1.19
N THR A 64 7.88 0.90 1.71
CA THR A 64 7.14 0.69 2.97
C THR A 64 7.85 1.30 4.19
N VAL A 65 9.18 1.41 4.13
CA VAL A 65 9.99 2.07 5.18
C VAL A 65 10.05 3.58 4.97
N LEU A 66 10.26 4.03 3.73
CA LEU A 66 10.44 5.45 3.40
C LEU A 66 9.13 6.25 3.41
N HIS A 67 8.02 5.60 3.04
CA HIS A 67 6.71 6.23 2.84
C HIS A 67 5.59 5.37 3.44
N PRO A 68 5.58 5.18 4.78
CA PRO A 68 4.62 4.30 5.44
C PRO A 68 3.18 4.83 5.31
N THR A 69 2.24 3.96 4.96
CA THR A 69 0.82 4.33 4.78
C THR A 69 0.06 4.36 6.09
N ALA A 70 0.44 3.48 7.03
CA ALA A 70 -0.19 3.31 8.34
C ALA A 70 -0.51 4.61 9.13
N PRO A 71 0.34 5.65 9.20
CA PRO A 71 0.01 6.88 9.91
C PRO A 71 -1.03 7.78 9.21
N LEU A 72 -1.30 7.55 7.93
CA LEU A 72 -2.19 8.37 7.11
C LEU A 72 -3.53 7.69 6.83
N PHE A 73 -3.53 6.38 6.63
CA PHE A 73 -4.72 5.61 6.25
C PHE A 73 -5.11 4.61 7.36
N ASP A 74 -6.41 4.41 7.51
CA ASP A 74 -7.00 3.34 8.30
C ASP A 74 -7.53 2.27 7.35
N GLN A 75 -6.83 1.14 7.32
CA GLN A 75 -7.14 0.03 6.42
C GLN A 75 -8.44 -0.69 6.82
N GLU A 76 -8.85 -0.64 8.09
CA GLU A 76 -10.07 -1.30 8.57
C GLU A 76 -11.31 -0.50 8.16
N ALA A 77 -11.28 0.81 8.40
CA ALA A 77 -12.36 1.70 8.02
C ALA A 77 -12.32 2.09 6.52
N GLN A 78 -11.27 1.71 5.78
CA GLN A 78 -11.01 2.16 4.40
C GLN A 78 -11.09 3.69 4.27
N THR A 79 -10.56 4.41 5.27
CA THR A 79 -10.64 5.88 5.34
C THR A 79 -9.32 6.52 5.72
N LEU A 80 -9.16 7.79 5.38
CA LEU A 80 -8.03 8.58 5.87
C LEU A 80 -8.18 8.84 7.37
N ARG A 81 -7.08 8.73 8.10
CA ARG A 81 -7.07 9.02 9.53
C ARG A 81 -7.42 10.48 9.80
N PRO A 82 -8.06 10.81 10.94
CA PRO A 82 -8.51 12.17 11.24
C PRO A 82 -7.41 13.24 11.14
N ARG A 83 -6.15 12.90 11.47
CA ARG A 83 -5.02 13.82 11.33
C ARG A 83 -4.69 14.14 9.87
N CYS A 84 -4.71 13.13 9.00
CA CYS A 84 -4.49 13.30 7.56
C CYS A 84 -5.63 14.14 6.95
N VAL A 85 -6.89 13.82 7.28
CA VAL A 85 -8.06 14.60 6.83
C VAL A 85 -7.96 16.06 7.25
N ARG A 86 -7.61 16.34 8.52
CA ARG A 86 -7.44 17.73 8.99
C ARG A 86 -6.31 18.47 8.26
N ALA A 87 -5.18 17.80 8.02
CA ALA A 87 -4.07 18.38 7.29
C ALA A 87 -4.47 18.72 5.84
N LEU A 88 -5.11 17.79 5.14
CA LEU A 88 -5.60 17.99 3.78
C LEU A 88 -6.65 19.10 3.70
N LYS A 89 -7.63 19.13 4.63
CA LYS A 89 -8.61 20.23 4.71
C LYS A 89 -7.94 21.59 4.89
N ARG A 90 -6.91 21.68 5.72
CA ARG A 90 -6.18 22.92 5.92
C ARG A 90 -5.43 23.35 4.65
N ILE A 91 -4.77 22.40 3.97
CA ILE A 91 -4.09 22.67 2.69
C ILE A 91 -5.11 23.17 1.67
N PHE A 92 -6.24 22.48 1.54
CA PHE A 92 -7.34 22.87 0.66
C PHE A 92 -7.79 24.31 0.89
N ILE A 93 -8.12 24.66 2.15
CA ILE A 93 -8.57 26.03 2.50
C ILE A 93 -7.50 27.09 2.18
N LEU A 94 -6.22 26.75 2.27
CA LEU A 94 -5.13 27.67 1.94
C LEU A 94 -4.95 27.86 0.43
N CYS A 95 -5.30 26.85 -0.37
CA CYS A 95 -5.19 26.85 -1.83
C CYS A 95 -6.50 27.31 -2.53
N ASP A 96 -7.63 27.28 -1.83
CA ASP A 96 -8.92 27.81 -2.26
C ASP A 96 -8.92 29.35 -2.19
N HIS A 97 -8.40 29.98 -3.25
CA HIS A 97 -8.12 31.41 -3.31
C HIS A 97 -9.39 32.28 -3.42
N ASP A 98 -10.40 31.79 -4.13
CA ASP A 98 -11.70 32.43 -4.35
C ASP A 98 -12.78 31.98 -3.34
N ARG A 99 -12.48 30.99 -2.50
CA ARG A 99 -13.33 30.51 -1.40
C ARG A 99 -14.65 29.93 -1.88
N ASP A 100 -14.66 29.37 -3.08
CA ASP A 100 -15.85 28.76 -3.67
C ASP A 100 -16.03 27.29 -3.23
N GLY A 101 -15.06 26.75 -2.48
CA GLY A 101 -15.07 25.37 -2.03
C GLY A 101 -14.58 24.38 -3.08
N ALA A 102 -13.89 24.84 -4.13
CA ALA A 102 -13.17 24.04 -5.11
C ALA A 102 -11.70 24.46 -5.20
N LEU A 103 -10.85 23.58 -5.76
CA LEU A 103 -9.52 23.99 -6.20
C LEU A 103 -9.61 24.31 -7.69
N ASN A 104 -9.06 25.45 -8.07
CA ASN A 104 -8.91 25.82 -9.46
C ASN A 104 -7.73 25.03 -10.07
N ASP A 105 -7.95 24.38 -11.21
CA ASP A 105 -6.88 23.81 -12.01
C ASP A 105 -6.10 24.97 -12.65
N PHE A 106 -4.93 25.28 -12.10
CA PHE A 106 -3.96 26.12 -12.80
C PHE A 106 -3.30 25.26 -13.89
N GLY A 107 -3.94 25.23 -15.07
CA GLY A 107 -3.36 24.71 -16.32
C GLY A 107 -2.29 25.63 -16.89
#